data_AF-A0A9D8LER9-F1
#
_entry.id   AF-A0A9D8LER9-F1
#
_cell.length_a   1.000
_cell.length_b   1.000
_cell.length_c   1.000
_cell.angle_alpha   90.00
_cell.angle_beta   90.00
_cell.angle_gamma   90.00
#
_symmetry.space_group_name_H-M   'P 1'
#
loop_
_entity.id
_entity.type
_entity.pdbx_description
1 polymer ?
#
loop_
_entity_poly.entity_id
_entity_poly.type
_entity_poly.pdbx_seq_one_letter_code
_entity_poly.pdbx_strand_id
1 'polypeptide(L)'
;GRVHPTQAHVDEILGFGAKLRESAEQRHEGHLLVHCHMGISRSTAAMLSLIAQVHADESEDALFARLRAIRPQAWPNSVMIGFADQALKRRGRLTDALRRHYALQLEAQPRYRQWMADLGRSAEVEMAG
;
A
#
# COMPACT_ATOMS: atom_id res chain seq x y z
N GLY A 1 -9.32 -13.11 -17.37
CA GLY A 1 -8.46 -13.47 -16.23
C GLY A 1 -8.12 -12.23 -15.42
N ARG A 2 -7.75 -12.35 -14.14
CA ARG A 2 -7.23 -11.21 -13.36
C ARG A 2 -5.76 -11.00 -13.76
N VAL A 3 -5.41 -9.77 -14.18
CA VAL A 3 -4.03 -9.40 -14.49
C VAL A 3 -3.25 -9.29 -13.17
N HIS A 4 -2.10 -9.96 -13.10
CA HIS A 4 -1.21 -9.86 -11.94
C HIS A 4 -0.51 -8.50 -11.92
N PRO A 5 -0.30 -7.89 -10.73
CA PRO A 5 0.55 -6.72 -10.62
C PRO A 5 1.95 -6.99 -11.17
N THR A 6 2.53 -5.97 -11.80
CA THR A 6 3.89 -6.00 -12.36
C THR A 6 4.61 -4.74 -11.90
N GLN A 7 5.93 -4.71 -12.03
CA GLN A 7 6.71 -3.51 -11.73
C GLN A 7 6.19 -2.30 -12.52
N ALA A 8 5.90 -2.48 -13.82
CA ALA A 8 5.40 -1.42 -14.68
C ALA A 8 4.10 -0.77 -14.15
N HIS A 9 3.17 -1.55 -13.60
CA HIS A 9 1.95 -0.99 -13.00
C HIS A 9 2.24 -0.07 -11.81
N VAL A 10 3.26 -0.39 -10.99
CA VAL A 10 3.65 0.43 -9.85
C VAL A 10 4.43 1.66 -10.32
N ASP A 11 5.27 1.52 -11.33
CA ASP A 11 5.98 2.64 -11.95
C ASP A 11 4.99 3.65 -12.56
N GLU A 12 3.91 3.19 -13.20
CA GLU A 12 2.83 4.05 -13.69
C GLU A 12 2.12 4.80 -12.57
N ILE A 13 1.83 4.14 -11.44
CA ILE A 13 1.24 4.79 -10.26
C ILE A 13 2.18 5.88 -9.73
N LEU A 14 3.47 5.59 -9.60
CA LEU A 14 4.47 6.55 -9.13
C LEU A 14 4.68 7.69 -10.14
N GLY A 15 4.65 7.40 -11.44
CA GLY A 15 4.71 8.40 -12.50
C GLY A 15 3.50 9.33 -12.46
N PHE A 16 2.31 8.80 -12.20
CA PHE A 16 1.11 9.59 -11.96
C PHE A 16 1.25 10.47 -10.72
N GLY A 17 1.77 9.93 -9.61
CA GLY A 17 2.04 10.70 -8.39
C GLY A 17 3.03 11.86 -8.59
N ALA A 18 4.08 11.63 -9.40
CA ALA A 18 5.03 12.68 -9.76
C ALA A 18 4.37 13.83 -10.55
N LYS A 19 3.58 13.49 -11.59
CA LYS A 19 2.82 14.48 -12.40
C LYS A 19 1.78 15.23 -11.56
N LEU A 20 1.13 14.54 -10.63
CA LEU A 20 0.25 15.20 -9.68
C LEU A 20 1.03 16.23 -8.86
N ARG A 21 2.17 15.86 -8.27
CA ARG A 21 2.97 16.79 -7.48
C ARG A 21 3.44 18.01 -8.29
N GLU A 22 3.90 17.80 -9.52
CA GLU A 22 4.31 18.90 -10.43
C GLU A 22 3.16 19.87 -10.72
N SER A 23 1.95 19.37 -10.93
CA SER A 23 0.78 20.22 -11.16
C SER A 23 0.20 20.86 -9.89
N ALA A 24 0.74 20.60 -8.70
CA ALA A 24 0.14 21.05 -7.44
C ALA A 24 0.15 22.57 -7.27
N GLU A 25 1.19 23.26 -7.75
CA GLU A 25 1.30 24.73 -7.67
C GLU A 25 0.22 25.48 -8.47
N GLN A 26 -0.36 24.81 -9.47
CA GLN A 26 -1.41 25.37 -10.33
C GLN A 26 -2.82 25.03 -9.85
N ARG A 27 -2.96 24.26 -8.76
CA ARG A 27 -4.24 23.79 -8.23
C ARG A 27 -4.58 24.53 -6.95
N HIS A 28 -5.75 25.16 -6.93
CA HIS A 28 -6.28 25.80 -5.71
C HIS A 28 -6.66 24.75 -4.65
N GLU A 29 -7.25 23.62 -5.07
CA GLU A 29 -7.59 22.46 -4.24
C GLU A 29 -7.52 21.16 -5.06
N GLY A 30 -7.44 20.00 -4.40
CA GLY A 30 -7.52 18.72 -5.09
C GLY A 30 -7.59 17.51 -4.15
N HIS A 31 -8.46 16.56 -4.49
CA HIS A 31 -8.58 15.27 -3.81
C HIS A 31 -8.18 14.14 -4.76
N LEU A 32 -7.43 13.16 -4.24
CA LEU A 32 -7.09 11.95 -4.98
C LEU A 32 -7.90 10.76 -4.47
N LEU A 33 -8.74 10.20 -5.33
CA LEU A 33 -9.43 8.93 -5.09
C LEU A 33 -8.61 7.76 -5.64
N VAL A 34 -8.23 6.83 -4.78
CA VAL A 34 -7.63 5.55 -5.16
C VAL A 34 -8.60 4.43 -4.81
N HIS A 35 -9.14 3.74 -5.82
CA HIS A 35 -10.12 2.67 -5.59
C HIS A 35 -9.73 1.35 -6.29
N CYS A 36 -10.29 0.27 -5.77
CA CYS A 36 -10.31 -1.03 -6.45
C CYS A 36 -11.72 -1.62 -6.21
N HIS A 37 -11.89 -2.95 -6.23
CA HIS A 37 -13.20 -3.55 -6.01
C HIS A 37 -13.66 -3.44 -4.54
N MET A 38 -12.87 -3.95 -3.58
CA MET A 38 -13.22 -3.92 -2.14
C MET A 38 -12.56 -2.78 -1.35
N GLY A 39 -11.62 -2.05 -1.97
CA GLY A 39 -10.85 -1.02 -1.28
C GLY A 39 -9.96 -1.55 -0.15
N ILE A 40 -9.48 -2.80 -0.26
CA ILE A 40 -8.71 -3.49 0.80
C ILE A 40 -7.24 -3.71 0.40
N SER A 41 -6.98 -4.08 -0.86
CA SER A 41 -5.69 -4.65 -1.30
C SER A 41 -4.90 -3.78 -2.28
N ARG A 42 -5.25 -3.81 -3.58
CA ARG A 42 -4.51 -3.07 -4.61
C ARG A 42 -4.58 -1.56 -4.42
N SER A 43 -5.74 -1.02 -4.05
CA SER A 43 -5.89 0.43 -3.84
C SER A 43 -5.15 0.93 -2.61
N THR A 44 -5.08 0.13 -1.55
CA THR A 44 -4.34 0.49 -0.32
C THR A 44 -2.84 0.36 -0.52
N ALA A 45 -2.38 -0.61 -1.34
CA ALA A 45 -0.99 -0.64 -1.80
C ALA A 45 -0.65 0.58 -2.65
N ALA A 46 -1.47 0.91 -3.65
CA ALA A 46 -1.25 2.11 -4.47
C ALA A 46 -1.25 3.40 -3.65
N MET A 47 -2.21 3.55 -2.72
CA MET A 47 -2.27 4.67 -1.79
C MET A 47 -1.00 4.75 -0.94
N LEU A 48 -0.55 3.64 -0.36
CA LEU A 48 0.68 3.63 0.44
C LEU A 48 1.91 3.98 -0.39
N SER A 49 2.03 3.48 -1.62
CA SER A 49 3.13 3.82 -2.53
C SER A 49 3.19 5.32 -2.81
N LEU A 50 2.03 5.96 -3.02
CA LEU A 50 1.94 7.40 -3.25
C LEU A 50 2.29 8.20 -1.99
N ILE A 51 1.80 7.79 -0.81
CA ILE A 51 2.17 8.41 0.47
C ILE A 51 3.69 8.29 0.68
N ALA A 52 4.27 7.10 0.46
CA ALA A 52 5.70 6.85 0.61
C ALA A 52 6.58 7.64 -0.38
N GLN A 53 6.05 7.95 -1.56
CA GLN A 53 6.71 8.79 -2.57
C GLN A 53 6.77 10.26 -2.15
N VAL A 54 5.72 10.76 -1.47
CA VAL A 54 5.64 12.14 -0.99
C VAL A 54 6.43 12.32 0.30
N HIS A 55 6.35 11.36 1.21
CA HIS A 55 6.97 11.41 2.53
C HIS A 55 8.26 10.58 2.57
N ALA A 56 9.26 11.00 1.80
CA ALA A 56 10.54 10.30 1.64
C ALA A 56 11.27 10.07 2.98
N ASP A 57 11.19 11.03 3.90
CA ASP A 57 11.92 11.02 5.17
C ASP A 57 11.14 10.44 6.35
N GLU A 58 9.84 10.12 6.16
CA GLU A 58 9.04 9.45 7.19
C GLU A 58 9.38 7.95 7.28
N SER A 59 9.31 7.42 8.50
CA SER A 59 9.49 5.99 8.76
C SER A 59 8.35 5.18 8.15
N GLU A 60 8.65 3.99 7.68
CA GLU A 60 7.67 3.16 6.99
C GLU A 60 6.49 2.79 7.91
N ASP A 61 6.73 2.57 9.21
CA ASP A 61 5.66 2.33 10.20
C ASP A 61 4.70 3.53 10.34
N ALA A 62 5.20 4.76 10.26
CA ALA A 62 4.36 5.96 10.28
C ALA A 62 3.49 6.06 9.01
N LEU A 63 4.04 5.71 7.85
CA LEU A 63 3.27 5.64 6.60
C LEU A 63 2.11 4.64 6.72
N PHE A 64 2.38 3.46 7.29
CA PHE A 64 1.34 2.45 7.54
C PHE A 64 0.32 2.89 8.60
N ALA A 65 0.73 3.66 9.61
CA ALA A 65 -0.20 4.24 10.59
C ALA A 65 -1.15 5.25 9.93
N ARG A 66 -0.63 6.16 9.08
CA ARG A 66 -1.45 7.06 8.26
C ARG A 66 -2.42 6.30 7.36
N LEU A 67 -1.94 5.25 6.69
CA LEU A 67 -2.79 4.39 5.86
C LEU A 67 -3.97 3.82 6.65
N ARG A 68 -3.73 3.29 7.86
CA ARG A 68 -4.79 2.76 8.73
C ARG A 68 -5.75 3.84 9.22
N ALA A 69 -5.28 5.06 9.49
CA ALA A 69 -6.14 6.17 9.84
C ALA A 69 -7.11 6.55 8.71
N ILE A 70 -6.65 6.48 7.46
CA ILE A 70 -7.48 6.72 6.26
C ILE A 70 -8.39 5.53 5.95
N ARG A 71 -7.86 4.30 6.07
CA ARG A 71 -8.54 3.05 5.73
C ARG A 71 -8.26 1.98 6.79
N PRO A 72 -9.08 1.89 7.85
CA PRO A 72 -8.86 0.94 8.95
C PRO A 72 -8.78 -0.53 8.52
N GLN A 73 -9.49 -0.91 7.47
CA GLN A 73 -9.48 -2.27 6.89
C GLN A 73 -8.38 -2.49 5.84
N ALA A 74 -7.36 -1.63 5.78
CA ALA A 74 -6.28 -1.78 4.80
C ALA A 74 -5.55 -3.11 4.99
N TRP A 75 -5.35 -3.81 3.88
CA TRP A 75 -4.51 -4.99 3.78
C TRP A 75 -3.80 -4.94 2.43
N PRO A 76 -2.75 -4.10 2.29
CA PRO A 76 -2.09 -3.83 1.01
C PRO A 76 -1.71 -5.10 0.24
N ASN A 77 -1.62 -5.04 -1.08
CA ASN A 77 -1.07 -6.16 -1.86
C ASN A 77 0.46 -6.25 -1.69
N SER A 78 0.97 -7.38 -1.21
CA SER A 78 2.41 -7.50 -0.90
C SER A 78 3.32 -7.37 -2.13
N VAL A 79 2.89 -7.89 -3.29
CA VAL A 79 3.67 -7.79 -4.54
C VAL A 79 3.85 -6.34 -4.97
N MET A 80 2.77 -5.55 -4.95
CA MET A 80 2.83 -4.12 -5.26
C MET A 80 3.71 -3.35 -4.29
N ILE A 81 3.67 -3.68 -2.99
CA ILE A 81 4.54 -3.05 -1.99
C ILE A 81 6.01 -3.40 -2.23
N GLY A 82 6.32 -4.65 -2.61
CA GLY A 82 7.68 -5.03 -2.98
C GLY A 82 8.23 -4.22 -4.16
N PHE A 83 7.42 -4.03 -5.20
CA PHE A 83 7.78 -3.18 -6.34
C PHE A 83 7.94 -1.70 -5.97
N ALA A 84 7.08 -1.19 -5.09
CA ALA A 84 7.17 0.19 -4.60
C ALA A 84 8.41 0.40 -3.72
N ASP A 85 8.75 -0.56 -2.88
CA ASP A 85 9.95 -0.54 -2.05
C ASP A 85 11.21 -0.40 -2.92
N GLN A 86 11.31 -1.22 -3.97
CA GLN A 86 12.41 -1.18 -4.93
C GLN A 86 12.46 0.15 -5.69
N ALA A 87 11.33 0.58 -6.26
CA ALA A 87 11.24 1.82 -7.04
C ALA A 87 11.59 3.07 -6.21
N LEU A 88 11.17 3.10 -4.94
CA LEU A 88 11.44 4.20 -4.01
C LEU A 88 12.74 4.02 -3.22
N LYS A 89 13.56 3.00 -3.55
CA LYS A 89 14.85 2.71 -2.91
C LYS A 89 14.76 2.60 -1.38
N ARG A 90 13.67 2.01 -0.88
CA ARG A 90 13.43 1.80 0.55
C ARG A 90 14.21 0.62 1.12
N ARG A 91 14.86 -0.20 0.28
CA ARG A 91 15.82 -1.25 0.67
C ARG A 91 15.19 -2.30 1.61
N GLY A 92 13.98 -2.73 1.30
CA GLY A 92 13.21 -3.72 2.05
C GLY A 92 12.40 -3.16 3.23
N ARG A 93 12.68 -1.92 3.67
CA ARG A 93 12.06 -1.35 4.87
C ARG A 93 10.53 -1.22 4.76
N LEU A 94 10.00 -0.94 3.56
CA LEU A 94 8.56 -0.83 3.35
C LEU A 94 7.91 -2.22 3.40
N THR A 95 8.60 -3.24 2.90
CA THR A 95 8.17 -4.63 3.00
C THR A 95 8.22 -5.15 4.43
N ASP A 96 9.23 -4.77 5.23
CA ASP A 96 9.31 -5.14 6.64
C ASP A 96 8.21 -4.49 7.48
N ALA A 97 7.92 -3.21 7.21
CA ALA A 97 6.78 -2.52 7.84
C ALA A 97 5.43 -3.14 7.42
N LEU A 98 5.33 -3.67 6.19
CA LEU A 98 4.13 -4.40 5.76
C LEU A 98 3.88 -5.66 6.60
N ARG A 99 4.94 -6.43 6.92
CA ARG A 99 4.84 -7.62 7.79
C ARG A 99 4.28 -7.25 9.16
N ARG A 100 4.86 -6.21 9.78
CA ARG A 100 4.37 -5.67 11.07
C ARG A 100 2.94 -5.16 10.96
N HIS A 101 2.59 -4.50 9.86
CA HIS A 101 1.23 -4.04 9.60
C HIS A 101 0.22 -5.20 9.56
N TYR A 102 0.55 -6.31 8.89
CA TYR A 102 -0.32 -7.49 8.89
C TYR A 102 -0.45 -8.09 10.28
N ALA A 103 0.65 -8.20 11.04
CA ALA A 103 0.60 -8.68 12.43
C ALA A 103 -0.34 -7.83 13.29
N LEU A 104 -0.21 -6.49 13.22
CA LEU A 104 -1.09 -5.55 13.90
C LEU A 104 -2.55 -5.70 13.50
N GLN A 105 -2.85 -5.89 12.20
CA GLN A 105 -4.22 -6.09 11.73
C GLN A 105 -4.82 -7.42 12.20
N LEU A 106 -4.02 -8.48 12.28
CA LEU A 106 -4.45 -9.77 12.81
C LEU A 106 -4.67 -9.75 14.32
N GLU A 107 -3.86 -9.00 15.07
CA GLU A 107 -4.08 -8.78 16.50
C GLU A 107 -5.37 -7.97 16.74
N ALA A 108 -5.56 -6.87 16.01
CA ALA A 108 -6.74 -6.04 16.14
C ALA A 108 -8.03 -6.72 15.66
N GLN A 109 -7.95 -7.56 14.63
CA GLN A 109 -9.08 -8.26 14.04
C GLN A 109 -8.73 -9.72 13.69
N PRO A 110 -8.74 -10.65 14.67
CA PRO A 110 -8.35 -12.04 14.46
C PRO A 110 -9.08 -12.75 13.31
N ARG A 111 -10.35 -12.36 13.04
CA ARG A 111 -11.15 -12.87 11.91
C ARG A 111 -10.51 -12.62 10.54
N TYR A 112 -9.62 -11.63 10.41
CA TYR A 112 -8.93 -11.34 9.15
C TYR A 112 -8.03 -12.50 8.72
N ARG A 113 -7.55 -13.34 9.65
CA ARG A 113 -6.75 -14.51 9.32
C ARG A 113 -7.48 -15.43 8.35
N GLN A 114 -8.68 -15.89 8.73
CA GLN A 114 -9.49 -16.78 7.89
C GLN A 114 -9.99 -16.04 6.65
N TRP A 115 -10.51 -14.82 6.84
CA TRP A 115 -11.10 -14.07 5.73
C TRP A 115 -10.08 -13.76 4.62
N MET A 116 -8.86 -13.37 4.96
CA MET A 116 -7.81 -13.11 3.95
C MET A 116 -7.35 -14.41 3.28
N ALA A 117 -7.26 -15.52 4.01
CA ALA A 117 -6.95 -16.83 3.42
C ALA A 117 -8.03 -17.24 2.39
N ASP A 118 -9.31 -17.10 2.73
CA ASP A 118 -10.44 -17.42 1.83
C ASP A 118 -10.44 -16.55 0.56
N LEU A 119 -9.92 -15.32 0.67
CA LEU A 119 -9.74 -14.41 -0.47
C LEU A 119 -8.48 -14.71 -1.31
N GLY A 120 -7.77 -15.81 -1.03
CA GLY A 120 -6.57 -16.24 -1.74
C GLY A 120 -5.31 -15.46 -1.36
N ARG A 121 -5.24 -14.96 -0.11
CA ARG A 121 -4.14 -14.10 0.38
C ARG A 121 -3.32 -14.76 1.48
N SER A 122 -3.24 -16.09 1.50
CA SER A 122 -2.53 -16.85 2.53
C SER A 122 -1.07 -16.43 2.69
N ALA A 123 -0.37 -16.13 1.59
CA ALA A 123 1.02 -15.65 1.65
C ALA A 123 1.18 -14.37 2.49
N GLU A 124 0.21 -13.44 2.44
CA GLU A 124 0.25 -12.22 3.25
C GLU A 124 -0.15 -12.47 4.71
N VAL A 125 -0.98 -13.48 4.96
CA VAL A 125 -1.29 -13.94 6.32
C VAL A 125 -0.05 -14.58 6.97
N GLU A 126 0.71 -15.36 6.20
CA GLU A 126 1.96 -15.98 6.63
C GLU A 126 3.06 -14.94 6.88
N MET A 127 3.10 -13.86 6.08
CA MET A 127 4.00 -12.72 6.30
C MET A 127 3.80 -11.99 7.64
N ALA A 128 2.67 -12.21 8.33
CA ALA A 128 2.40 -11.61 9.63
C ALA A 128 3.11 -12.32 10.80
N GLY A 129 3.76 -13.47 10.54
CA GLY A 129 4.50 -14.28 11.51
C GLY A 129 5.96 -13.89 11.66
#